data_AF-F4HLF3-F1
#
_entry.id   AF-F4HLF3-F1
#
_cell.length_a   1.000
_cell.length_b   1.000
_cell.length_c   1.000
_cell.angle_alpha   90.00
_cell.angle_beta   90.00
_cell.angle_gamma   90.00
#
_symmetry.space_group_name_H-M   'P 1'
#
loop_
_entity.id
_entity.type
_entity.pdbx_description
1 polymer ?
#
loop_
_entity_poly.entity_id
_entity_poly.type
_entity_poly.pdbx_seq_one_letter_code
_entity_poly.pdbx_strand_id
1 'polypeptide(L)'
;MEVVKHDGPGRLGIIRLEPPVQTPALAGVDFTISPFNSYFHPKEFSEYDFNLAPAIPLSYYTPDEVIEKALKRIEAVDYSKFNAFYFPALKREKYYPRLLKIIEENDMEAIYIGNSKVMIKDYRGFVSTVRILRENFPNAILITDLEPFFYPLAVYLGIDAFDIRSLKIYSYEGLGFTQFSPIIWDQPNDPVEFAKNMIKLIKIAIVEGKLRYLVENFLPTAMNVGILRIADREHFDYLEKYTPVHDKTVIFISDHSMTRPEVLRWKTRVKERFEPPQGVDLLLILPCSARKPYSKSRSHTLYRKAMKEALGDKIYRIHELIVTSPYGVVPREWEWIAKYDIVVTGHWSEEEVKFAGELLAETLEKYPDIPIIAHVEGGYKEAVKYAMEMVNRDVIFTAVGDSTTSRESLERLKKTLKEFDLRDVDKEYRRYRFYENVRKVFDYYFGVGAGKAILPDNGQVVGSKMLRLIANNTQTGTFQEGTISVTPFGMQRIYDSMRAYWVEVDFDVRGDVFAAGVNNADEKIRPNDFVGIVRDDKVVAVGKAVLSGEEMVRAKKGIAVKVKKRAK
;
A
#
# COMPACT_ATOMS: atom_id res chain seq x y z
N MET A 1 1.19 15.40 -16.17
CA MET A 1 1.52 15.72 -14.76
C MET A 1 2.71 14.91 -14.27
N GLU A 2 3.54 15.50 -13.39
CA GLU A 2 4.60 14.77 -12.66
C GLU A 2 4.09 14.34 -11.29
N VAL A 3 4.27 13.07 -10.92
CA VAL A 3 3.89 12.57 -9.61
C VAL A 3 4.97 12.91 -8.59
N VAL A 4 4.56 13.46 -7.45
CA VAL A 4 5.44 13.82 -6.33
C VAL A 4 5.33 12.80 -5.20
N LYS A 5 4.11 12.32 -4.93
CA LYS A 5 3.82 11.39 -3.83
C LYS A 5 2.52 10.63 -4.06
N HIS A 6 2.53 9.34 -3.72
CA HIS A 6 1.35 8.49 -3.63
C HIS A 6 0.82 8.33 -2.19
N ASP A 7 -0.48 8.07 -2.09
CA ASP A 7 -1.18 7.50 -0.94
C ASP A 7 -2.32 6.61 -1.46
N GLY A 8 -1.96 5.38 -1.84
CA GLY A 8 -2.74 4.58 -2.79
C GLY A 8 -2.58 5.12 -4.21
N PRO A 9 -3.52 4.79 -5.12
CA PRO A 9 -3.55 5.38 -6.46
C PRO A 9 -3.69 6.91 -6.44
N GLY A 10 -4.31 7.45 -5.39
CA GLY A 10 -4.36 8.88 -5.11
C GLY A 10 -2.98 9.48 -4.92
N ARG A 11 -2.79 10.70 -5.43
CA ARG A 11 -1.45 11.28 -5.54
C ARG A 11 -1.45 12.80 -5.50
N LEU A 12 -0.34 13.33 -5.00
CA LEU A 12 0.06 14.72 -5.24
C LEU A 12 0.92 14.73 -6.49
N GLY A 13 0.52 15.52 -7.47
CA GLY A 13 1.29 15.79 -8.66
C GLY A 13 1.39 17.27 -8.96
N ILE A 14 2.26 17.60 -9.91
CA ILE A 14 2.47 18.95 -10.42
C ILE A 14 2.12 18.97 -11.91
N ILE A 15 1.17 19.81 -12.25
CA ILE A 15 0.82 20.17 -13.63
C ILE A 15 1.67 21.40 -13.98
N ARG A 16 2.42 21.30 -15.09
CA ARG A 16 3.30 22.38 -15.57
C ARG A 16 2.48 23.42 -16.35
N LEU A 17 1.64 24.15 -15.63
CA LEU A 17 0.99 25.37 -16.11
C LEU A 17 1.75 26.60 -15.59
N GLU A 18 1.35 27.79 -16.02
CA GLU A 18 1.88 29.06 -15.51
C GLU A 18 0.75 29.86 -14.83
N PRO A 19 0.67 29.86 -13.48
CA PRO A 19 1.56 29.19 -12.53
C PRO A 19 1.33 27.66 -12.43
N PRO A 20 2.30 26.88 -11.92
CA PRO A 20 2.12 25.44 -11.75
C PRO A 20 0.98 25.08 -10.81
N VAL A 21 0.21 24.06 -11.15
CA VAL A 21 -0.95 23.61 -10.35
C VAL A 21 -0.64 22.28 -9.68
N GLN A 22 -0.91 22.19 -8.38
CA GLN A 22 -0.77 20.96 -7.61
C GLN A 22 -2.10 20.19 -7.55
N THR A 23 -2.07 18.89 -7.83
CA THR A 23 -3.23 17.99 -7.70
C THR A 23 -3.36 17.41 -6.28
N PRO A 24 -4.58 17.02 -5.84
CA PRO A 24 -5.85 17.15 -6.55
C PRO A 24 -6.28 18.61 -6.75
N ALA A 25 -7.01 18.93 -7.81
CA ALA A 25 -7.33 20.32 -8.18
C ALA A 25 -8.78 20.50 -8.67
N LEU A 26 -9.21 21.75 -8.83
CA LEU A 26 -10.54 22.12 -9.31
C LEU A 26 -10.45 22.80 -10.69
N ALA A 27 -10.99 22.16 -11.72
CA ALA A 27 -11.14 22.75 -13.04
C ALA A 27 -12.21 23.85 -12.99
N GLY A 28 -11.86 25.05 -13.45
CA GLY A 28 -12.65 26.28 -13.32
C GLY A 28 -12.26 27.16 -12.12
N VAL A 29 -11.30 26.72 -11.29
CA VAL A 29 -10.71 27.51 -10.20
C VAL A 29 -9.18 27.54 -10.32
N ASP A 30 -8.56 26.36 -10.34
CA ASP A 30 -7.09 26.23 -10.36
C ASP A 30 -6.52 26.25 -11.78
N PHE A 31 -7.31 25.80 -12.76
CA PHE A 31 -6.98 25.80 -14.19
C PHE A 31 -8.26 25.84 -15.02
N THR A 32 -8.15 26.18 -16.31
CA THR A 32 -9.27 26.25 -17.24
C THR A 32 -9.36 25.00 -18.14
N ILE A 33 -10.58 24.62 -18.47
CA ILE A 33 -10.86 23.57 -19.45
C ILE A 33 -11.87 24.11 -20.46
N SER A 34 -11.64 23.86 -21.75
CA SER A 34 -12.56 24.31 -22.78
C SER A 34 -13.95 23.67 -22.60
N PRO A 35 -15.04 24.36 -22.97
CA PRO A 35 -16.40 23.80 -22.86
C PRO A 35 -16.56 22.48 -23.62
N PHE A 36 -17.50 21.64 -23.16
CA PHE A 36 -17.94 20.50 -23.96
C PHE A 36 -18.58 21.01 -25.23
N ASN A 37 -18.02 20.63 -26.37
CA ASN A 37 -18.62 20.92 -27.65
C ASN A 37 -18.73 19.62 -28.44
N SER A 38 -19.89 19.44 -29.06
CA SER A 38 -20.10 18.33 -29.98
C SER A 38 -19.38 18.58 -31.31
N TYR A 39 -19.23 19.84 -31.76
CA TYR A 39 -18.60 20.20 -33.04
C TYR A 39 -18.08 21.67 -33.15
N PHE A 40 -17.73 22.34 -32.03
CA PHE A 40 -17.26 23.75 -32.09
C PHE A 40 -15.85 23.87 -31.54
N HIS A 41 -14.86 24.09 -32.42
CA HIS A 41 -13.51 24.41 -31.99
C HIS A 41 -13.51 25.69 -31.12
N PRO A 42 -12.70 25.75 -30.05
CA PRO A 42 -12.40 27.00 -29.37
C PRO A 42 -12.02 28.08 -30.39
N LYS A 43 -12.50 29.32 -30.19
CA LYS A 43 -12.09 30.44 -31.05
C LYS A 43 -10.58 30.66 -30.97
N GLU A 44 -10.02 30.55 -29.78
CA GLU A 44 -8.58 30.60 -29.50
C GLU A 44 -8.20 29.49 -28.52
N PHE A 45 -7.36 28.55 -28.93
CA PHE A 45 -6.93 27.41 -28.10
C PHE A 45 -6.02 27.84 -26.94
N SER A 46 -5.41 29.03 -27.03
CA SER A 46 -4.58 29.63 -25.99
C SER A 46 -5.36 30.14 -24.78
N GLU A 47 -6.69 30.26 -24.88
CA GLU A 47 -7.53 30.69 -23.75
C GLU A 47 -7.68 29.61 -22.67
N TYR A 48 -7.35 28.36 -22.98
CA TYR A 48 -7.57 27.21 -22.10
C TYR A 48 -6.28 26.45 -21.80
N ASP A 49 -6.09 26.10 -20.52
CA ASP A 49 -4.99 25.21 -20.11
C ASP A 49 -5.17 23.82 -20.72
N PHE A 50 -6.43 23.34 -20.73
CA PHE A 50 -6.82 22.08 -21.35
C PHE A 50 -7.89 22.28 -22.42
N ASN A 51 -7.51 21.99 -23.66
CA ASN A 51 -8.37 21.99 -24.82
C ASN A 51 -8.97 20.60 -25.02
N LEU A 52 -10.24 20.46 -24.63
CA LEU A 52 -10.99 19.21 -24.72
C LEU A 52 -11.39 18.93 -26.17
N ALA A 53 -11.01 17.75 -26.64
CA ALA A 53 -11.38 17.27 -27.97
C ALA A 53 -12.90 17.13 -28.14
N PRO A 54 -13.43 17.29 -29.36
CA PRO A 54 -14.84 17.11 -29.65
C PRO A 54 -15.33 15.75 -29.18
N ALA A 55 -16.49 15.76 -28.51
CA ALA A 55 -17.05 14.58 -27.87
C ALA A 55 -18.40 14.23 -28.48
N ILE A 56 -18.63 12.94 -28.70
CA ILE A 56 -19.99 12.43 -28.93
C ILE A 56 -20.54 12.00 -27.57
N PRO A 57 -21.62 12.65 -27.07
CA PRO A 57 -22.17 12.34 -25.76
C PRO A 57 -22.88 11.00 -25.78
N LEU A 58 -22.12 9.93 -25.52
CA LEU A 58 -22.65 8.59 -25.32
C LEU A 58 -23.07 8.45 -23.85
N SER A 59 -24.31 8.06 -23.60
CA SER A 59 -24.76 7.72 -22.24
C SER A 59 -24.12 6.41 -21.77
N TYR A 60 -24.02 6.22 -20.45
CA TYR A 60 -23.34 5.04 -19.87
C TYR A 60 -23.90 3.69 -20.36
N TYR A 61 -25.22 3.61 -20.60
CA TYR A 61 -25.91 2.38 -21.02
C TYR A 61 -26.14 2.29 -22.54
N THR A 62 -25.54 3.18 -23.34
CA THR A 62 -25.76 3.26 -24.79
C THR A 62 -25.62 1.90 -25.49
N PRO A 63 -26.57 1.48 -26.36
CA PRO A 63 -26.50 0.21 -27.09
C PRO A 63 -25.28 0.08 -28.01
N ASP A 64 -24.87 -1.16 -28.28
CA ASP A 64 -23.69 -1.50 -29.10
C ASP A 64 -23.71 -0.83 -30.49
N GLU A 65 -24.84 -0.90 -31.20
CA GLU A 65 -24.97 -0.33 -32.54
C GLU A 65 -24.73 1.19 -32.58
N VAL A 66 -25.11 1.90 -31.52
CA VAL A 66 -24.92 3.35 -31.42
C VAL A 66 -23.48 3.68 -31.06
N ILE A 67 -22.87 2.89 -30.16
CA ILE A 67 -21.45 3.04 -29.81
C ILE A 67 -20.59 2.84 -31.06
N GLU A 68 -20.84 1.79 -31.85
CA GLU A 68 -20.07 1.51 -33.06
C GLU A 68 -20.13 2.66 -34.08
N LYS A 69 -21.33 3.23 -34.30
CA LYS A 69 -21.49 4.39 -35.18
C LYS A 69 -20.76 5.62 -34.64
N ALA A 70 -20.78 5.84 -33.33
CA ALA A 70 -20.11 6.96 -32.70
C ALA A 70 -18.58 6.80 -32.73
N LEU A 71 -18.04 5.62 -32.45
CA LEU A 71 -16.60 5.37 -32.46
C LEU A 71 -15.98 5.64 -33.82
N LYS A 72 -16.65 5.25 -34.92
CA LYS A 72 -16.19 5.59 -36.28
C LYS A 72 -16.03 7.10 -36.52
N ARG A 73 -16.87 7.91 -35.86
CA ARG A 73 -16.78 9.38 -35.96
C ARG A 73 -15.71 9.94 -35.03
N ILE A 74 -15.59 9.40 -33.81
CA ILE A 74 -14.57 9.77 -32.83
C ILE A 74 -13.18 9.49 -33.43
N GLU A 75 -12.96 8.31 -34.02
CA GLU A 75 -11.71 7.92 -34.66
C GLU A 75 -11.34 8.77 -35.89
N ALA A 76 -12.31 9.46 -36.49
CA ALA A 76 -12.09 10.33 -37.66
C ALA A 76 -11.76 11.79 -37.27
N VAL A 77 -11.76 12.13 -35.99
CA VAL A 77 -11.44 13.48 -35.50
C VAL A 77 -9.93 13.75 -35.66
N ASP A 78 -9.58 14.95 -36.10
CA ASP A 78 -8.21 15.46 -36.02
C ASP A 78 -7.94 15.98 -34.60
N TYR A 79 -7.08 15.26 -33.87
CA TYR A 79 -6.74 15.54 -32.48
C TYR A 79 -5.53 16.48 -32.31
N SER A 80 -4.88 16.91 -33.40
CA SER A 80 -3.60 17.63 -33.36
C SER A 80 -3.59 18.95 -32.57
N LYS A 81 -4.76 19.56 -32.35
CA LYS A 81 -4.92 20.81 -31.60
C LYS A 81 -5.41 20.63 -30.16
N PHE A 82 -5.60 19.40 -29.70
CA PHE A 82 -6.18 19.09 -28.41
C PHE A 82 -5.18 18.38 -27.52
N ASN A 83 -5.15 18.77 -26.24
CA ASN A 83 -4.32 18.15 -25.21
C ASN A 83 -5.16 17.46 -24.12
N ALA A 84 -6.50 17.47 -24.26
CA ALA A 84 -7.41 16.77 -23.37
C ALA A 84 -8.43 15.94 -24.15
N PHE A 85 -8.69 14.72 -23.70
CA PHE A 85 -9.64 13.81 -24.33
C PHE A 85 -10.90 13.65 -23.47
N TYR A 86 -12.08 13.72 -24.08
CA TYR A 86 -13.32 13.31 -23.43
C TYR A 86 -13.46 11.80 -23.53
N PHE A 87 -13.28 11.10 -22.42
CA PHE A 87 -13.50 9.67 -22.35
C PHE A 87 -14.97 9.37 -22.02
N PRO A 88 -15.79 8.92 -22.99
CA PRO A 88 -17.15 8.50 -22.69
C PRO A 88 -17.08 7.20 -21.91
N ALA A 89 -17.23 7.24 -20.58
CA ALA A 89 -17.29 6.02 -19.80
C ALA A 89 -18.56 5.22 -20.20
N LEU A 90 -18.40 3.93 -20.45
CA LEU A 90 -19.46 3.05 -20.97
C LEU A 90 -19.54 1.79 -20.11
N LYS A 91 -20.74 1.26 -19.91
CA LYS A 91 -20.91 -0.07 -19.29
C LYS A 91 -20.24 -1.19 -20.10
N ARG A 92 -20.03 -0.97 -21.39
CA ARG A 92 -19.46 -1.94 -22.34
C ARG A 92 -17.95 -1.69 -22.50
N GLU A 93 -17.17 -2.16 -21.54
CA GLU A 93 -15.70 -1.97 -21.50
C GLU A 93 -14.96 -2.53 -22.71
N LYS A 94 -15.56 -3.47 -23.46
CA LYS A 94 -14.98 -4.01 -24.71
C LYS A 94 -14.62 -2.95 -25.77
N TYR A 95 -15.17 -1.74 -25.65
CA TYR A 95 -14.86 -0.61 -26.54
C TYR A 95 -13.71 0.27 -26.04
N TYR A 96 -13.30 0.14 -24.78
CA TYR A 96 -12.24 0.96 -24.19
C TYR A 96 -10.92 0.87 -24.97
N PRO A 97 -10.45 -0.30 -25.46
CA PRO A 97 -9.20 -0.37 -26.22
C PRO A 97 -9.12 0.60 -27.41
N ARG A 98 -10.23 0.85 -28.11
CA ARG A 98 -10.30 1.82 -29.22
C ARG A 98 -10.12 3.26 -28.73
N LEU A 99 -10.74 3.61 -27.60
CA LEU A 99 -10.61 4.93 -26.98
C LEU A 99 -9.20 5.14 -26.39
N LEU A 100 -8.65 4.13 -25.72
CA LEU A 100 -7.29 4.17 -25.16
C LEU A 100 -6.26 4.41 -26.25
N LYS A 101 -6.41 3.74 -27.40
CA LYS A 101 -5.53 3.93 -28.56
C LYS A 101 -5.48 5.39 -29.02
N ILE A 102 -6.63 6.08 -29.09
CA ILE A 102 -6.69 7.49 -29.48
C ILE A 102 -5.94 8.37 -28.47
N ILE A 103 -6.12 8.12 -27.17
CA ILE A 103 -5.44 8.87 -26.10
C ILE A 103 -3.91 8.68 -26.20
N GLU A 104 -3.47 7.45 -26.44
CA GLU A 104 -2.05 7.10 -26.55
C GLU A 104 -1.38 7.70 -27.80
N GLU A 105 -2.01 7.54 -28.98
CA GLU A 105 -1.48 8.01 -30.26
C GLU A 105 -1.33 9.54 -30.32
N ASN A 106 -2.15 10.26 -29.54
CA ASN A 106 -2.15 11.73 -29.50
C ASN A 106 -1.54 12.31 -28.21
N ASP A 107 -0.92 11.47 -27.37
CA ASP A 107 -0.26 11.86 -26.11
C ASP A 107 -1.06 12.83 -25.23
N MET A 108 -2.35 12.54 -25.05
CA MET A 108 -3.28 13.42 -24.34
C MET A 108 -2.84 13.64 -22.89
N GLU A 109 -2.71 14.91 -22.48
CA GLU A 109 -2.24 15.28 -21.14
C GLU A 109 -3.30 15.16 -20.06
N ALA A 110 -4.58 15.30 -20.44
CA ALA A 110 -5.73 15.15 -19.56
C ALA A 110 -6.82 14.27 -20.17
N ILE A 111 -7.54 13.58 -19.31
CA ILE A 111 -8.67 12.73 -19.68
C ILE A 111 -9.85 13.14 -18.83
N TYR A 112 -10.87 13.70 -19.47
CA TYR A 112 -12.13 14.02 -18.84
C TYR A 112 -13.06 12.80 -18.88
N ILE A 113 -13.36 12.23 -17.72
CA ILE A 113 -14.21 11.06 -17.59
C ILE A 113 -15.69 11.49 -17.62
N GLY A 114 -16.36 11.18 -18.72
CA GLY A 114 -17.79 11.39 -18.90
C GLY A 114 -18.65 10.43 -18.07
N ASN A 115 -19.95 10.71 -17.97
CA ASN A 115 -20.96 9.88 -17.29
C ASN A 115 -20.71 9.58 -15.79
N SER A 116 -19.77 10.27 -15.15
CA SER A 116 -19.35 10.05 -13.76
C SER A 116 -20.51 9.93 -12.77
N LYS A 117 -21.45 10.88 -12.78
CA LYS A 117 -22.62 10.91 -11.87
C LYS A 117 -23.57 9.71 -12.04
N VAL A 118 -23.60 9.09 -13.22
CA VAL A 118 -24.37 7.87 -13.49
C VAL A 118 -23.54 6.63 -13.15
N MET A 119 -22.26 6.65 -13.51
CA MET A 119 -21.33 5.54 -13.34
C MET A 119 -21.08 5.18 -11.88
N ILE A 120 -21.10 6.14 -10.94
CA ILE A 120 -20.95 5.86 -9.50
C ILE A 120 -22.07 4.95 -8.92
N LYS A 121 -23.18 4.76 -9.63
CA LYS A 121 -24.23 3.79 -9.25
C LYS A 121 -23.87 2.35 -9.64
N ASP A 122 -22.95 2.18 -10.58
CA ASP A 122 -22.35 0.92 -10.98
C ASP A 122 -20.94 0.84 -10.41
N TYR A 123 -20.84 0.41 -9.15
CA TYR A 123 -19.61 0.48 -8.36
C TYR A 123 -18.40 -0.16 -9.06
N ARG A 124 -18.62 -1.31 -9.71
CA ARG A 124 -17.59 -2.01 -10.49
C ARG A 124 -17.14 -1.19 -11.69
N GLY A 125 -18.09 -0.67 -12.46
CA GLY A 125 -17.80 0.16 -13.63
C GLY A 125 -17.02 1.43 -13.30
N PHE A 126 -17.31 2.05 -12.15
CA PHE A 126 -16.53 3.21 -11.68
C PHE A 126 -15.08 2.83 -11.37
N VAL A 127 -14.87 1.81 -10.53
CA VAL A 127 -13.51 1.39 -10.13
C VAL A 127 -12.71 0.87 -11.33
N SER A 128 -13.31 0.03 -12.18
CA SER A 128 -12.66 -0.51 -13.38
C SER A 128 -12.24 0.60 -14.35
N THR A 129 -13.12 1.57 -14.61
CA THR A 129 -12.81 2.69 -15.52
C THR A 129 -11.64 3.52 -15.01
N VAL A 130 -11.65 3.90 -13.71
CA VAL A 130 -10.55 4.69 -13.13
C VAL A 130 -9.25 3.91 -13.15
N ARG A 131 -9.28 2.62 -12.78
CA ARG A 131 -8.11 1.73 -12.83
C ARG A 131 -7.52 1.65 -14.23
N ILE A 132 -8.34 1.33 -15.23
CA ILE A 132 -7.90 1.18 -16.63
C ILE A 132 -7.21 2.45 -17.10
N LEU A 133 -7.82 3.62 -16.87
CA LEU A 133 -7.24 4.89 -17.28
C LEU A 133 -5.93 5.20 -16.53
N ARG A 134 -5.88 4.95 -15.22
CA ARG A 134 -4.70 5.23 -14.40
C ARG A 134 -3.50 4.35 -14.77
N GLU A 135 -3.73 3.06 -15.01
CA GLU A 135 -2.68 2.10 -15.36
C GLU A 135 -2.14 2.31 -16.79
N ASN A 136 -2.99 2.71 -17.73
CA ASN A 136 -2.55 3.00 -19.10
C ASN A 136 -1.88 4.37 -19.22
N PHE A 137 -2.34 5.37 -18.46
CA PHE A 137 -1.87 6.75 -18.58
C PHE A 137 -1.40 7.31 -17.23
N PRO A 138 -0.21 6.88 -16.75
CA PRO A 138 0.30 7.31 -15.44
C PRO A 138 0.52 8.82 -15.37
N ASN A 139 0.92 9.48 -16.46
CA ASN A 139 1.13 10.94 -16.44
C ASN A 139 -0.12 11.77 -16.77
N ALA A 140 -1.21 11.17 -17.27
CA ALA A 140 -2.43 11.90 -17.63
C ALA A 140 -3.21 12.33 -16.39
N ILE A 141 -3.80 13.52 -16.46
CA ILE A 141 -4.66 14.07 -15.41
C ILE A 141 -6.06 13.50 -15.59
N LEU A 142 -6.57 12.79 -14.60
CA LEU A 142 -7.95 12.31 -14.65
C LEU A 142 -8.89 13.34 -14.03
N ILE A 143 -9.79 13.88 -14.86
CA ILE A 143 -10.75 14.93 -14.50
C ILE A 143 -12.16 14.32 -14.52
N THR A 144 -12.99 14.65 -13.54
CA THR A 144 -14.40 14.20 -13.50
C THR A 144 -15.31 15.25 -12.88
N ASP A 145 -16.61 15.20 -13.15
CA ASP A 145 -17.62 15.98 -12.43
C ASP A 145 -18.28 15.10 -11.36
N LEU A 146 -18.05 15.42 -10.09
CA LEU A 146 -18.66 14.75 -8.93
C LEU A 146 -18.93 15.78 -7.84
N GLU A 147 -19.84 15.44 -6.92
CA GLU A 147 -20.10 16.26 -5.75
C GLU A 147 -18.92 16.20 -4.75
N PRO A 148 -18.61 17.29 -4.01
CA PRO A 148 -17.41 17.37 -3.18
C PRO A 148 -17.29 16.31 -2.08
N PHE A 149 -18.43 15.76 -1.62
CA PHE A 149 -18.42 14.70 -0.62
C PHE A 149 -17.91 13.35 -1.15
N PHE A 150 -17.76 13.19 -2.48
CA PHE A 150 -17.11 12.04 -3.10
C PHE A 150 -15.60 12.22 -3.30
N TYR A 151 -15.07 13.45 -3.20
CA TYR A 151 -13.68 13.74 -3.59
C TYR A 151 -12.65 12.89 -2.85
N PRO A 152 -12.74 12.64 -1.53
CA PRO A 152 -11.75 11.81 -0.85
C PRO A 152 -11.63 10.40 -1.46
N LEU A 153 -12.75 9.74 -1.71
CA LEU A 153 -12.78 8.40 -2.29
C LEU A 153 -12.35 8.40 -3.75
N ALA A 154 -12.83 9.35 -4.55
CA ALA A 154 -12.46 9.46 -5.95
C ALA A 154 -10.95 9.72 -6.11
N VAL A 155 -10.38 10.62 -5.31
CA VAL A 155 -8.93 10.87 -5.29
C VAL A 155 -8.18 9.62 -4.84
N TYR A 156 -8.63 8.94 -3.79
CA TYR A 156 -7.99 7.68 -3.33
C TYR A 156 -7.92 6.63 -4.45
N LEU A 157 -8.93 6.55 -5.31
CA LEU A 157 -8.95 5.67 -6.46
C LEU A 157 -8.13 6.16 -7.65
N GLY A 158 -7.63 7.40 -7.61
CA GLY A 158 -6.70 7.95 -8.59
C GLY A 158 -7.24 9.09 -9.42
N ILE A 159 -8.37 9.73 -9.09
CA ILE A 159 -8.80 10.97 -9.75
C ILE A 159 -7.90 12.14 -9.33
N ASP A 160 -7.50 12.97 -10.30
CA ASP A 160 -6.56 14.09 -10.07
C ASP A 160 -7.27 15.47 -10.01
N ALA A 161 -8.44 15.63 -10.61
CA ALA A 161 -9.15 16.91 -10.57
C ALA A 161 -10.66 16.79 -10.75
N PHE A 162 -11.38 17.83 -10.30
CA PHE A 162 -12.83 17.89 -10.35
C PHE A 162 -13.33 19.14 -11.05
N ASP A 163 -14.31 18.97 -11.93
CA ASP A 163 -14.98 20.06 -12.62
C ASP A 163 -16.08 20.66 -11.72
N ILE A 164 -16.01 21.98 -11.50
CA ILE A 164 -16.93 22.68 -10.60
C ILE A 164 -18.15 23.27 -11.31
N ARG A 165 -18.31 23.11 -12.62
CA ARG A 165 -19.44 23.70 -13.36
C ARG A 165 -20.80 23.26 -12.81
N SER A 166 -20.93 22.00 -12.41
CA SER A 166 -22.19 21.50 -11.82
C SER A 166 -22.49 22.15 -10.46
N LEU A 167 -21.48 22.57 -9.71
CA LEU A 167 -21.64 23.24 -8.41
C LEU A 167 -22.36 24.59 -8.51
N LYS A 168 -22.22 25.29 -9.64
CA LYS A 168 -22.94 26.55 -9.89
C LYS A 168 -24.45 26.36 -9.95
N ILE A 169 -24.91 25.18 -10.37
CA ILE A 169 -26.33 24.82 -10.38
C ILE A 169 -26.82 24.68 -8.93
N TYR A 170 -26.05 24.03 -8.05
CA TYR A 170 -26.39 23.94 -6.62
C TYR A 170 -26.49 25.32 -5.98
N SER A 171 -25.55 26.22 -6.27
CA SER A 171 -25.60 27.61 -5.78
C SER A 171 -26.88 28.33 -6.24
N TYR A 172 -27.28 28.14 -7.50
CA TYR A 172 -28.51 28.72 -8.06
C TYR A 172 -29.77 28.18 -7.36
N GLU A 173 -29.79 26.89 -7.05
CA GLU A 173 -30.89 26.22 -6.34
C GLU A 173 -30.87 26.46 -4.80
N GLY A 174 -29.95 27.30 -4.30
CA GLY A 174 -29.82 27.58 -2.86
C GLY A 174 -29.29 26.41 -2.03
N LEU A 175 -28.65 25.44 -2.67
CA LEU A 175 -28.06 24.26 -2.04
C LEU A 175 -26.59 24.51 -1.68
N GLY A 176 -26.16 24.00 -0.54
CA GLY A 176 -24.76 23.98 -0.11
C GLY A 176 -24.35 22.62 0.42
N PHE A 177 -23.05 22.41 0.63
CA PHE A 177 -22.52 21.09 0.98
C PHE A 177 -22.06 20.99 2.43
N THR A 178 -22.30 19.82 3.02
CA THR A 178 -21.64 19.35 4.24
C THR A 178 -20.91 18.04 3.94
N GLN A 179 -20.32 17.43 4.97
CA GLN A 179 -19.77 16.08 4.84
C GLN A 179 -20.79 14.98 4.56
N PHE A 180 -22.08 15.26 4.74
CA PHE A 180 -23.13 14.25 4.63
C PHE A 180 -23.96 14.36 3.36
N SER A 181 -24.10 15.55 2.79
CA SER A 181 -24.99 15.77 1.64
C SER A 181 -24.88 17.20 1.13
N PRO A 182 -25.37 17.50 -0.09
CA PRO A 182 -26.03 18.77 -0.30
C PRO A 182 -27.22 18.93 0.68
N ILE A 183 -27.38 20.11 1.26
CA ILE A 183 -28.54 20.50 2.08
C ILE A 183 -28.99 21.90 1.66
N ILE A 184 -30.26 22.22 1.92
CA ILE A 184 -30.76 23.60 1.83
C ILE A 184 -30.28 24.33 3.07
N TRP A 185 -29.57 25.44 2.90
CA TRP A 185 -29.10 26.27 4.01
C TRP A 185 -30.05 27.43 4.28
N ASP A 186 -30.13 27.88 5.53
CA ASP A 186 -30.71 29.15 5.93
C ASP A 186 -29.83 30.34 5.50
N GLN A 187 -28.50 30.16 5.48
CA GLN A 187 -27.54 31.02 4.79
C GLN A 187 -26.64 30.18 3.86
N PRO A 188 -26.70 30.34 2.53
CA PRO A 188 -25.96 29.48 1.61
C PRO A 188 -24.45 29.70 1.74
N ASN A 189 -23.73 28.66 2.18
CA ASN A 189 -22.29 28.55 1.96
C ASN A 189 -22.03 28.14 0.52
N ASP A 190 -21.17 28.88 -0.19
CA ASP A 190 -20.84 28.63 -1.59
C ASP A 190 -20.31 27.18 -1.79
N PRO A 191 -20.99 26.32 -2.57
CA PRO A 191 -20.51 24.99 -2.96
C PRO A 191 -19.07 24.95 -3.45
N VAL A 192 -18.61 25.98 -4.16
CA VAL A 192 -17.23 26.07 -4.66
C VAL A 192 -16.25 26.25 -3.51
N GLU A 193 -16.61 27.00 -2.48
CA GLU A 193 -15.78 27.18 -1.28
C GLU A 193 -15.67 25.88 -0.47
N PHE A 194 -16.75 25.10 -0.36
CA PHE A 194 -16.69 23.78 0.23
C PHE A 194 -15.74 22.85 -0.56
N ALA A 195 -15.84 22.86 -1.90
CA ALA A 195 -14.95 22.09 -2.76
C ALA A 195 -13.47 22.45 -2.57
N LYS A 196 -13.14 23.74 -2.48
CA LYS A 196 -11.76 24.22 -2.21
C LYS A 196 -11.23 23.71 -0.88
N ASN A 197 -12.03 23.82 0.18
CA ASN A 197 -11.65 23.36 1.52
C ASN A 197 -11.46 21.84 1.57
N MET A 198 -12.31 21.09 0.87
CA MET A 198 -12.17 19.64 0.74
C MET A 198 -10.87 19.26 0.02
N ILE A 199 -10.54 19.91 -1.10
CA ILE A 199 -9.30 19.66 -1.84
C ILE A 199 -8.06 19.99 -0.98
N LYS A 200 -8.10 21.09 -0.22
CA LYS A 200 -7.03 21.44 0.72
C LYS A 200 -6.83 20.35 1.78
N LEU A 201 -7.93 19.83 2.36
CA LEU A 201 -7.87 18.74 3.34
C LEU A 201 -7.31 17.45 2.73
N ILE A 202 -7.73 17.10 1.51
CA ILE A 202 -7.22 15.92 0.79
C ILE A 202 -5.71 16.04 0.53
N LYS A 203 -5.23 17.22 0.09
CA LYS A 203 -3.79 17.47 -0.10
C LYS A 203 -3.00 17.23 1.18
N ILE A 204 -3.47 17.79 2.30
CA ILE A 204 -2.85 17.58 3.62
C ILE A 204 -2.85 16.09 3.98
N ALA A 205 -3.96 15.38 3.74
CA ALA A 205 -4.06 13.96 4.01
C ALA A 205 -3.02 13.15 3.22
N ILE A 206 -2.81 13.42 1.92
CA ILE A 206 -1.78 12.73 1.13
C ILE A 206 -0.37 13.06 1.63
N VAL A 207 -0.09 14.33 1.99
CA VAL A 207 1.21 14.73 2.58
C VAL A 207 1.48 13.95 3.86
N GLU A 208 0.46 13.72 4.69
CA GLU A 208 0.58 12.97 5.94
C GLU A 208 0.52 11.45 5.79
N GLY A 209 0.16 10.92 4.61
CA GLY A 209 -0.10 9.48 4.41
C GLY A 209 -1.38 9.03 5.10
N LYS A 210 -2.40 9.90 5.09
CA LYS A 210 -3.67 9.76 5.79
C LYS A 210 -4.89 9.82 4.87
N LEU A 211 -4.74 9.72 3.55
CA LEU A 211 -5.86 9.79 2.61
C LEU A 211 -6.88 8.68 2.89
N ARG A 212 -6.43 7.44 3.09
CA ARG A 212 -7.34 6.33 3.42
C ARG A 212 -8.15 6.55 4.71
N TYR A 213 -7.60 7.28 5.68
CA TYR A 213 -8.30 7.64 6.92
C TYR A 213 -9.38 8.66 6.64
N LEU A 214 -9.08 9.65 5.80
CA LEU A 214 -10.06 10.62 5.36
C LEU A 214 -11.20 9.92 4.62
N VAL A 215 -10.90 8.95 3.75
CA VAL A 215 -11.93 8.15 3.06
C VAL A 215 -12.83 7.43 4.06
N GLU A 216 -12.28 6.73 5.06
CA GLU A 216 -13.08 6.00 6.04
C GLU A 216 -13.92 6.92 6.95
N ASN A 217 -13.43 8.12 7.23
CA ASN A 217 -14.21 9.15 7.94
C ASN A 217 -15.29 9.79 7.06
N PHE A 218 -15.27 9.54 5.74
CA PHE A 218 -16.09 10.21 4.73
C PHE A 218 -16.79 9.21 3.82
N LEU A 219 -17.58 8.32 4.43
CA LEU A 219 -18.46 7.36 3.75
C LEU A 219 -19.96 7.70 3.91
N PRO A 220 -20.42 8.90 3.47
CA PRO A 220 -21.78 9.37 3.78
C PRO A 220 -22.88 8.67 2.97
N THR A 221 -22.56 8.02 1.84
CA THR A 221 -23.56 7.41 0.96
C THR A 221 -23.31 5.94 0.68
N ALA A 222 -24.36 5.22 0.28
CA ALA A 222 -24.26 3.83 -0.16
C ALA A 222 -23.29 3.66 -1.35
N MET A 223 -23.16 4.67 -2.21
CA MET A 223 -22.22 4.67 -3.33
C MET A 223 -20.77 4.74 -2.83
N ASN A 224 -20.46 5.60 -1.83
CA ASN A 224 -19.12 5.66 -1.23
C ASN A 224 -18.71 4.28 -0.65
N VAL A 225 -19.59 3.70 0.16
CA VAL A 225 -19.35 2.40 0.81
C VAL A 225 -19.23 1.28 -0.23
N GLY A 226 -20.13 1.26 -1.21
CA GLY A 226 -20.17 0.26 -2.28
C GLY A 226 -18.92 0.27 -3.15
N ILE A 227 -18.51 1.46 -3.61
CA ILE A 227 -17.28 1.66 -4.39
C ILE A 227 -16.04 1.24 -3.59
N LEU A 228 -15.92 1.65 -2.32
CA LEU A 228 -14.79 1.26 -1.49
C LEU A 228 -14.70 -0.26 -1.31
N ARG A 229 -15.83 -0.93 -1.05
CA ARG A 229 -15.88 -2.40 -0.90
C ARG A 229 -15.46 -3.12 -2.18
N ILE A 230 -15.90 -2.65 -3.34
CA ILE A 230 -15.49 -3.22 -4.64
C ILE A 230 -14.00 -3.00 -4.86
N ALA A 231 -13.51 -1.78 -4.63
CA ALA A 231 -12.09 -1.47 -4.79
C ALA A 231 -11.20 -2.36 -3.91
N ASP A 232 -11.56 -2.54 -2.64
CA ASP A 232 -10.82 -3.36 -1.70
C ASP A 232 -10.87 -4.86 -2.01
N ARG A 233 -12.04 -5.39 -2.42
CA ARG A 233 -12.24 -6.84 -2.58
C ARG A 233 -11.85 -7.36 -3.96
N GLU A 234 -12.10 -6.58 -5.00
CA GLU A 234 -11.96 -7.01 -6.40
C GLU A 234 -10.75 -6.35 -7.09
N HIS A 235 -10.23 -5.25 -6.54
CA HIS A 235 -9.12 -4.48 -7.12
C HIS A 235 -7.99 -4.20 -6.11
N PHE A 236 -7.79 -5.11 -5.15
CA PHE A 236 -6.73 -4.98 -4.15
C PHE A 236 -5.35 -4.82 -4.80
N ASP A 237 -5.06 -5.56 -5.87
CA ASP A 237 -3.81 -5.50 -6.62
C ASP A 237 -3.52 -4.08 -7.15
N TYR A 238 -4.55 -3.40 -7.66
CA TYR A 238 -4.47 -2.01 -8.09
C TYR A 238 -4.21 -1.06 -6.94
N LEU A 239 -4.91 -1.20 -5.80
CA LEU A 239 -4.69 -0.33 -4.65
C LEU A 239 -3.30 -0.55 -4.04
N GLU A 240 -2.90 -1.81 -3.85
CA GLU A 240 -1.68 -2.21 -3.19
C GLU A 240 -0.44 -1.74 -3.93
N LYS A 241 -0.45 -1.77 -5.27
CA LYS A 241 0.73 -1.37 -6.04
C LYS A 241 1.12 0.09 -5.88
N TYR A 242 0.16 0.97 -5.66
CA TYR A 242 0.41 2.40 -5.43
C TYR A 242 0.44 2.78 -3.94
N THR A 243 -0.01 1.92 -3.03
CA THR A 243 0.07 2.21 -1.59
C THR A 243 1.53 2.20 -1.13
N PRO A 244 2.05 3.29 -0.53
CA PRO A 244 3.44 3.32 -0.09
C PRO A 244 3.76 2.31 1.00
N VAL A 245 5.03 1.91 1.11
CA VAL A 245 5.53 1.21 2.31
C VAL A 245 5.74 2.23 3.42
N HIS A 246 4.98 2.07 4.51
CA HIS A 246 5.00 3.01 5.63
C HIS A 246 6.18 2.76 6.56
N ASP A 247 6.78 3.85 7.04
CA ASP A 247 7.77 3.85 8.12
C ASP A 247 7.18 4.31 9.47
N LYS A 248 5.99 4.89 9.44
CA LYS A 248 5.18 5.35 10.60
C LYS A 248 4.13 4.32 11.01
N THR A 249 3.58 4.51 12.20
CA THR A 249 2.46 3.71 12.71
C THR A 249 1.18 3.98 11.91
N VAL A 250 0.56 2.90 11.42
CA VAL A 250 -0.75 2.94 10.75
C VAL A 250 -1.86 2.71 11.77
N ILE A 251 -2.88 3.57 11.82
CA ILE A 251 -4.02 3.41 12.74
C ILE A 251 -5.21 2.82 11.99
N PHE A 252 -5.76 1.75 12.54
CA PHE A 252 -6.94 1.04 12.04
C PHE A 252 -8.11 1.32 12.97
N ILE A 253 -9.18 1.92 12.44
CA ILE A 253 -10.27 2.51 13.25
C ILE A 253 -11.65 1.95 12.94
N SER A 254 -11.80 1.18 11.86
CA SER A 254 -13.09 0.68 11.38
C SER A 254 -12.95 -0.71 10.78
N ASP A 255 -14.04 -1.43 10.56
CA ASP A 255 -14.01 -2.74 9.89
C ASP A 255 -13.45 -2.67 8.46
N HIS A 256 -13.63 -1.53 7.78
CA HIS A 256 -13.02 -1.25 6.47
C HIS A 256 -11.48 -1.18 6.51
N SER A 257 -10.89 -1.12 7.71
CA SER A 257 -9.44 -1.19 7.88
C SER A 257 -8.89 -2.61 7.66
N MET A 258 -9.70 -3.66 7.84
CA MET A 258 -9.26 -5.06 7.66
C MET A 258 -8.88 -5.38 6.21
N THR A 259 -9.51 -4.69 5.26
CA THR A 259 -9.30 -4.86 3.82
C THR A 259 -8.32 -3.84 3.23
N ARG A 260 -7.68 -3.02 4.08
CA ARG A 260 -6.69 -2.04 3.63
C ARG A 260 -5.49 -2.71 2.96
N PRO A 261 -4.87 -2.05 1.96
CA PRO A 261 -3.76 -2.67 1.25
C PRO A 261 -2.56 -3.05 2.14
N GLU A 262 -2.32 -2.29 3.21
CA GLU A 262 -1.26 -2.56 4.20
C GLU A 262 -1.45 -3.91 4.91
N VAL A 263 -2.69 -4.25 5.26
CA VAL A 263 -3.03 -5.48 5.99
C VAL A 263 -2.83 -6.70 5.08
N LEU A 264 -3.35 -6.61 3.86
CA LEU A 264 -3.24 -7.68 2.88
C LEU A 264 -1.81 -7.85 2.35
N ARG A 265 -1.05 -6.75 2.21
CA ARG A 265 0.40 -6.80 1.97
C ARG A 265 1.13 -7.51 3.09
N TRP A 266 0.80 -7.20 4.35
CA TRP A 266 1.40 -7.90 5.50
C TRP A 266 1.13 -9.40 5.44
N LYS A 267 -0.14 -9.80 5.25
CA LYS A 267 -0.55 -11.21 5.08
C LYS A 267 0.27 -11.88 3.97
N THR A 268 0.35 -11.25 2.81
CA THR A 268 1.10 -11.77 1.64
C THR A 268 2.58 -11.93 1.96
N ARG A 269 3.22 -10.94 2.61
CA ARG A 269 4.64 -11.02 2.99
C ARG A 269 4.89 -12.10 4.05
N VAL A 270 4.01 -12.33 5.01
CA VAL A 270 4.12 -13.47 5.94
C VAL A 270 4.05 -14.79 5.18
N LYS A 271 3.10 -14.93 4.25
CA LYS A 271 2.96 -16.15 3.42
C LYS A 271 4.15 -16.40 2.52
N GLU A 272 4.69 -15.38 1.87
CA GLU A 272 5.73 -15.57 0.85
C GLU A 272 7.15 -15.42 1.37
N ARG A 273 7.36 -14.59 2.40
CA ARG A 273 8.71 -14.15 2.81
C ARG A 273 9.17 -14.65 4.17
N PHE A 274 8.24 -15.12 5.01
CA PHE A 274 8.62 -15.67 6.31
C PHE A 274 9.03 -17.14 6.16
N GLU A 275 10.19 -17.48 6.73
CA GLU A 275 10.62 -18.86 6.95
C GLU A 275 10.96 -19.03 8.43
N PRO A 276 10.54 -20.13 9.08
CA PRO A 276 10.95 -20.41 10.45
C PRO A 276 12.47 -20.50 10.59
N PRO A 277 13.03 -20.05 11.72
CA PRO A 277 14.44 -20.20 11.97
C PRO A 277 14.79 -21.68 12.17
N GLN A 278 15.92 -22.10 11.59
CA GLN A 278 16.43 -23.46 11.75
C GLN A 278 16.78 -23.80 13.20
N GLY A 279 16.69 -25.08 13.55
CA GLY A 279 17.14 -25.61 14.84
C GLY A 279 16.22 -25.30 16.03
N VAL A 280 14.99 -24.86 15.77
CA VAL A 280 13.95 -24.69 16.78
C VAL A 280 13.38 -26.04 17.20
N ASP A 281 13.05 -26.15 18.48
CA ASP A 281 12.51 -27.37 19.10
C ASP A 281 11.04 -27.22 19.49
N LEU A 282 10.57 -25.97 19.62
CA LEU A 282 9.24 -25.66 20.10
C LEU A 282 8.75 -24.33 19.53
N LEU A 283 7.46 -24.28 19.19
CA LEU A 283 6.78 -23.06 18.79
C LEU A 283 5.90 -22.54 19.93
N LEU A 284 6.07 -21.27 20.29
CA LEU A 284 5.25 -20.57 21.28
C LEU A 284 4.42 -19.48 20.61
N ILE A 285 3.09 -19.61 20.70
CA ILE A 285 2.13 -18.63 20.21
C ILE A 285 1.72 -17.71 21.36
N LEU A 286 1.86 -16.41 21.16
CA LEU A 286 1.60 -15.35 22.16
C LEU A 286 0.57 -14.35 21.65
N PRO A 287 -0.18 -13.67 22.55
CA PRO A 287 -1.04 -12.56 22.17
C PRO A 287 -0.20 -11.31 21.90
N CYS A 288 -0.78 -10.38 21.16
CA CYS A 288 -0.18 -9.07 20.95
C CYS A 288 -0.19 -8.21 22.23
N SER A 289 0.41 -7.02 22.15
CA SER A 289 0.35 -6.01 23.21
C SER A 289 0.23 -4.61 22.63
N ALA A 290 -0.39 -3.70 23.39
CA ALA A 290 -0.53 -2.29 23.00
C ALA A 290 0.83 -1.63 22.70
N ARG A 291 1.83 -1.86 23.58
CA ARG A 291 3.19 -1.38 23.34
C ARG A 291 3.89 -2.26 22.31
N LYS A 292 4.40 -1.63 21.25
CA LYS A 292 5.23 -2.24 20.20
C LYS A 292 6.64 -1.62 20.22
N PRO A 293 7.70 -2.39 19.92
CA PRO A 293 7.71 -3.84 19.67
C PRO A 293 7.23 -4.62 20.90
N TYR A 294 6.60 -5.77 20.66
CA TYR A 294 5.94 -6.51 21.73
C TYR A 294 6.92 -6.95 22.83
N SER A 295 8.16 -7.27 22.47
CA SER A 295 9.20 -7.68 23.43
C SER A 295 9.55 -6.63 24.49
N LYS A 296 9.22 -5.34 24.25
CA LYS A 296 9.37 -4.24 25.23
C LYS A 296 8.10 -3.99 26.07
N SER A 297 7.04 -4.75 25.87
CA SER A 297 5.81 -4.65 26.67
C SER A 297 5.96 -5.34 28.03
N ARG A 298 5.13 -4.93 29.00
CA ARG A 298 5.07 -5.55 30.32
C ARG A 298 4.74 -7.04 30.21
N SER A 299 3.71 -7.39 29.44
CA SER A 299 3.24 -8.78 29.30
C SER A 299 4.31 -9.69 28.71
N HIS A 300 4.96 -9.29 27.61
CA HIS A 300 6.03 -10.09 26.99
C HIS A 300 7.29 -10.17 27.86
N THR A 301 7.56 -9.15 28.67
CA THR A 301 8.64 -9.23 29.68
C THR A 301 8.34 -10.29 30.73
N LEU A 302 7.07 -10.43 31.15
CA LEU A 302 6.64 -11.48 32.08
C LEU A 302 6.72 -12.87 31.45
N TYR A 303 6.25 -13.05 30.21
CA TYR A 303 6.37 -14.33 29.50
C TYR A 303 7.83 -14.74 29.36
N ARG A 304 8.70 -13.82 28.94
CA ARG A 304 10.14 -14.07 28.82
C ARG A 304 10.79 -14.42 30.17
N LYS A 305 10.34 -13.79 31.27
CA LYS A 305 10.79 -14.16 32.61
C LYS A 305 10.39 -15.60 32.95
N ALA A 306 9.13 -15.98 32.74
CA ALA A 306 8.65 -17.34 32.97
C ALA A 306 9.41 -18.37 32.12
N MET A 307 9.66 -18.07 30.84
CA MET A 307 10.46 -18.91 29.94
C MET A 307 11.89 -19.08 30.45
N LYS A 308 12.56 -18.00 30.88
CA LYS A 308 13.91 -18.06 31.44
C LYS A 308 13.98 -18.88 32.73
N GLU A 309 12.99 -18.74 33.60
CA GLU A 309 12.91 -19.54 34.82
C GLU A 309 12.62 -21.03 34.55
N ALA A 310 11.95 -21.35 33.44
CA ALA A 310 11.67 -22.73 33.04
C ALA A 310 12.87 -23.41 32.38
N LEU A 311 13.54 -22.70 31.47
CA LEU A 311 14.43 -23.31 30.46
C LEU A 311 15.84 -22.69 30.42
N GLY A 312 16.09 -21.62 31.19
CA GLY A 312 17.36 -20.91 31.16
C GLY A 312 17.71 -20.41 29.76
N ASP A 313 18.86 -20.84 29.24
CA ASP A 313 19.31 -20.47 27.90
C ASP A 313 18.66 -21.30 26.78
N LYS A 314 17.98 -22.42 27.09
CA LYS A 314 17.28 -23.22 26.07
C LYS A 314 16.14 -22.46 25.39
N ILE A 315 15.73 -21.29 25.91
CA ILE A 315 14.72 -20.42 25.27
C ILE A 315 15.07 -20.02 23.84
N TYR A 316 16.35 -20.03 23.43
CA TYR A 316 16.74 -19.73 22.04
C TYR A 316 16.29 -20.82 21.04
N ARG A 317 15.94 -22.02 21.53
CA ARG A 317 15.31 -23.11 20.76
C ARG A 317 13.81 -22.90 20.58
N ILE A 318 13.22 -21.92 21.25
CA ILE A 318 11.81 -21.57 21.08
C ILE A 318 11.72 -20.50 19.99
N HIS A 319 10.83 -20.71 19.03
CA HIS A 319 10.38 -19.64 18.16
C HIS A 319 9.06 -19.08 18.64
N GLU A 320 8.86 -17.78 18.45
CA GLU A 320 7.72 -17.05 18.98
C GLU A 320 6.92 -16.45 17.81
N LEU A 321 5.64 -16.80 17.72
CA LEU A 321 4.66 -16.16 16.82
C LEU A 321 3.67 -15.36 17.66
N ILE A 322 3.37 -14.13 17.22
CA ILE A 322 2.43 -13.25 17.89
C ILE A 322 1.15 -13.19 17.05
N VAL A 323 0.03 -13.65 17.59
CA VAL A 323 -1.28 -13.53 16.94
C VAL A 323 -1.87 -12.15 17.24
N THR A 324 -2.44 -11.51 16.22
CA THR A 324 -3.00 -10.16 16.35
C THR A 324 -4.02 -9.81 15.27
N SER A 325 -4.81 -8.76 15.51
CA SER A 325 -5.64 -8.10 14.51
C SER A 325 -5.07 -6.68 14.26
N PRO A 326 -5.06 -6.17 13.02
CA PRO A 326 -5.56 -6.81 11.80
C PRO A 326 -4.51 -7.66 11.07
N TYR A 327 -3.25 -7.67 11.50
CA TYR A 327 -2.15 -8.32 10.77
C TYR A 327 -2.12 -9.86 10.83
N GLY A 328 -2.99 -10.47 11.63
CA GLY A 328 -3.11 -11.92 11.78
C GLY A 328 -1.96 -12.54 12.58
N VAL A 329 -0.77 -12.57 11.99
CA VAL A 329 0.42 -13.20 12.57
C VAL A 329 1.64 -12.30 12.38
N VAL A 330 2.41 -12.14 13.45
CA VAL A 330 3.67 -11.41 13.46
C VAL A 330 4.77 -12.35 13.98
N PRO A 331 5.69 -12.81 13.12
CA PRO A 331 6.92 -13.45 13.59
C PRO A 331 7.71 -12.53 14.49
N ARG A 332 8.31 -13.07 15.56
CA ARG A 332 9.08 -12.27 16.54
C ARG A 332 10.14 -11.38 15.89
N GLU A 333 10.79 -11.87 14.83
CA GLU A 333 11.81 -11.14 14.07
C GLU A 333 11.26 -9.86 13.42
N TRP A 334 9.96 -9.80 13.14
CA TRP A 334 9.29 -8.70 12.45
C TRP A 334 8.53 -7.75 13.40
N GLU A 335 8.62 -7.94 14.72
CA GLU A 335 7.86 -7.14 15.70
C GLU A 335 8.11 -5.63 15.62
N TRP A 336 9.29 -5.23 15.14
CA TRP A 336 9.68 -3.83 14.94
C TRP A 336 9.10 -3.21 13.67
N ILE A 337 8.74 -4.05 12.71
CA ILE A 337 8.15 -3.66 11.43
C ILE A 337 6.63 -3.56 11.56
N ALA A 338 6.03 -4.32 12.49
CA ALA A 338 4.61 -4.31 12.81
C ALA A 338 4.16 -2.99 13.48
N LYS A 339 4.27 -1.87 12.76
CA LYS A 339 3.94 -0.52 13.22
C LYS A 339 2.48 -0.20 12.91
N TYR A 340 1.59 -0.69 13.75
CA TYR A 340 0.17 -0.35 13.67
C TYR A 340 -0.42 0.01 15.03
N ASP A 341 -1.62 0.56 15.03
CA ASP A 341 -2.48 0.70 16.19
C ASP A 341 -3.93 0.38 15.80
N ILE A 342 -4.72 -0.09 16.75
CA ILE A 342 -6.11 -0.52 16.54
C ILE A 342 -6.94 -0.27 17.79
N VAL A 343 -8.23 -0.07 17.62
CA VAL A 343 -9.19 -0.06 18.74
C VAL A 343 -9.25 -1.44 19.38
N VAL A 344 -8.77 -1.59 20.62
CA VAL A 344 -8.80 -2.86 21.35
C VAL A 344 -10.04 -2.90 22.23
N THR A 345 -11.04 -3.67 21.82
CA THR A 345 -12.28 -3.90 22.61
C THR A 345 -12.26 -5.22 23.37
N GLY A 346 -11.30 -6.11 23.06
CA GLY A 346 -11.26 -7.49 23.57
C GLY A 346 -12.19 -8.45 22.83
N HIS A 347 -13.09 -7.94 21.99
CA HIS A 347 -13.99 -8.73 21.14
C HIS A 347 -13.45 -8.78 19.72
N TRP A 348 -13.34 -9.98 19.16
CA TRP A 348 -12.95 -10.19 17.77
C TRP A 348 -14.18 -10.62 16.98
N SER A 349 -14.35 -10.01 15.81
CA SER A 349 -15.34 -10.46 14.83
C SER A 349 -14.96 -11.82 14.24
N GLU A 350 -15.94 -12.52 13.65
CA GLU A 350 -15.68 -13.78 12.93
C GLU A 350 -14.68 -13.58 11.77
N GLU A 351 -14.75 -12.43 11.10
CA GLU A 351 -13.82 -12.08 10.02
C GLU A 351 -12.39 -11.93 10.54
N GLU A 352 -12.19 -11.30 11.70
CA GLU A 352 -10.87 -11.18 12.33
C GLU A 352 -10.30 -12.53 12.79
N VAL A 353 -11.13 -13.35 13.44
CA VAL A 353 -10.74 -14.70 13.89
C VAL A 353 -10.34 -15.55 12.69
N LYS A 354 -11.17 -15.58 11.65
CA LYS A 354 -10.90 -16.32 10.42
C LYS A 354 -9.64 -15.82 9.73
N PHE A 355 -9.48 -14.50 9.57
CA PHE A 355 -8.31 -13.91 8.91
C PHE A 355 -7.01 -14.30 9.62
N ALA A 356 -6.96 -14.17 10.95
CA ALA A 356 -5.78 -14.51 11.72
C ALA A 356 -5.53 -16.03 11.75
N GLY A 357 -6.59 -16.82 11.87
CA GLY A 357 -6.53 -18.28 11.89
C GLY A 357 -6.02 -18.87 10.57
N GLU A 358 -6.51 -18.39 9.42
CA GLU A 358 -6.01 -18.81 8.09
C GLU A 358 -4.52 -18.47 7.93
N LEU A 359 -4.11 -17.25 8.26
CA LEU A 359 -2.70 -16.87 8.15
C LEU A 359 -1.81 -17.67 9.10
N LEU A 360 -2.30 -17.96 10.30
CA LEU A 360 -1.61 -18.81 11.25
C LEU A 360 -1.48 -20.24 10.74
N ALA A 361 -2.55 -20.84 10.22
CA ALA A 361 -2.52 -22.18 9.61
C ALA A 361 -1.41 -22.29 8.55
N GLU A 362 -1.42 -21.39 7.56
CA GLU A 362 -0.40 -21.35 6.50
C GLU A 362 1.01 -21.08 7.03
N THR A 363 1.12 -20.35 8.15
CA THR A 363 2.41 -20.14 8.81
C THR A 363 2.88 -21.40 9.52
N LEU A 364 1.98 -22.17 10.13
CA LEU A 364 2.27 -23.42 10.85
C LEU A 364 2.76 -24.54 9.92
N GLU A 365 2.26 -24.58 8.68
CA GLU A 365 2.70 -25.54 7.65
C GLU A 365 4.19 -25.42 7.31
N LYS A 366 4.80 -24.25 7.57
CA LYS A 366 6.23 -24.01 7.32
C LYS A 366 7.13 -24.61 8.41
N TYR A 367 6.56 -24.97 9.56
CA TYR A 367 7.32 -25.56 10.65
C TYR A 367 7.43 -27.07 10.46
N PRO A 368 8.56 -27.67 10.85
CA PRO A 368 8.61 -29.12 11.03
C PRO A 368 7.62 -29.57 12.10
N ASP A 369 7.48 -30.89 12.26
CA ASP A 369 6.64 -31.45 13.32
C ASP A 369 7.28 -31.28 14.71
N ILE A 370 7.15 -30.07 15.26
CA ILE A 370 7.58 -29.68 16.60
C ILE A 370 6.38 -29.35 17.49
N PRO A 371 6.47 -29.53 18.81
CA PRO A 371 5.42 -29.14 19.75
C PRO A 371 5.01 -27.67 19.64
N ILE A 372 3.71 -27.41 19.75
CA ILE A 372 3.12 -26.08 19.72
C ILE A 372 2.46 -25.78 21.07
N ILE A 373 2.89 -24.69 21.71
CA ILE A 373 2.24 -24.14 22.90
C ILE A 373 1.58 -22.83 22.54
N ALA A 374 0.32 -22.64 22.94
CA ALA A 374 -0.39 -21.38 22.80
C ALA A 374 -0.72 -20.78 24.18
N HIS A 375 -0.16 -19.61 24.44
CA HIS A 375 -0.38 -18.87 25.69
C HIS A 375 -1.27 -17.66 25.44
N VAL A 376 -2.49 -17.93 24.97
CA VAL A 376 -3.46 -16.95 24.45
C VAL A 376 -4.85 -17.16 25.07
N GLU A 377 -5.69 -16.13 24.99
CA GLU A 377 -7.08 -16.11 25.50
C GLU A 377 -8.02 -15.40 24.51
N GLY A 378 -9.33 -15.43 24.77
CA GLY A 378 -10.34 -14.71 23.98
C GLY A 378 -10.26 -14.97 22.47
N GLY A 379 -10.43 -13.93 21.66
CA GLY A 379 -10.38 -14.03 20.19
C GLY A 379 -9.06 -14.60 19.64
N TYR A 380 -7.94 -14.40 20.33
CA TYR A 380 -6.66 -15.03 19.95
C TYR A 380 -6.72 -16.55 20.08
N LYS A 381 -7.35 -17.07 21.14
CA LYS A 381 -7.53 -18.51 21.36
C LYS A 381 -8.41 -19.12 20.26
N GLU A 382 -9.47 -18.44 19.87
CA GLU A 382 -10.34 -18.89 18.78
C GLU A 382 -9.60 -18.90 17.43
N ALA A 383 -8.76 -17.91 17.14
CA ALA A 383 -7.91 -17.93 15.94
C ALA A 383 -6.91 -19.10 15.94
N VAL A 384 -6.33 -19.44 17.10
CA VAL A 384 -5.43 -20.61 17.23
C VAL A 384 -6.19 -21.92 17.06
N LYS A 385 -7.40 -22.04 17.62
CA LYS A 385 -8.28 -23.21 17.42
C LYS A 385 -8.64 -23.38 15.94
N TYR A 386 -9.00 -22.28 15.28
CA TYR A 386 -9.28 -22.29 13.86
C TYR A 386 -8.08 -22.81 13.06
N ALA A 387 -6.87 -22.30 13.36
CA ALA A 387 -5.67 -22.73 12.68
C ALA A 387 -5.33 -24.21 12.93
N MET A 388 -5.44 -24.69 14.18
CA MET A 388 -5.09 -26.07 14.53
C MET A 388 -6.01 -27.10 13.87
N GLU A 389 -7.30 -26.78 13.73
CA GLU A 389 -8.27 -27.61 13.01
C GLU A 389 -7.93 -27.68 11.51
N MET A 390 -7.52 -26.57 10.91
CA MET A 390 -7.13 -26.53 9.49
C MET A 390 -5.89 -27.37 9.19
N VAL A 391 -4.86 -27.31 10.04
CA VAL A 391 -3.59 -28.02 9.80
C VAL A 391 -3.52 -29.39 10.49
N ASN A 392 -4.55 -29.79 11.24
CA ASN A 392 -4.59 -31.01 12.04
C ASN A 392 -3.34 -31.20 12.94
N ARG A 393 -3.00 -30.17 13.72
CA ARG A 393 -1.86 -30.19 14.66
C ARG A 393 -2.33 -29.96 16.09
N ASP A 394 -1.80 -30.73 17.04
CA ASP A 394 -2.12 -30.52 18.45
C ASP A 394 -1.46 -29.26 19.01
N VAL A 395 -2.22 -28.52 19.82
CA VAL A 395 -1.77 -27.28 20.47
C VAL A 395 -2.06 -27.32 21.96
N ILE A 396 -1.03 -27.08 22.78
CA ILE A 396 -1.18 -27.06 24.24
C ILE A 396 -1.48 -25.63 24.71
N PHE A 397 -2.69 -25.42 25.25
CA PHE A 397 -3.10 -24.13 25.81
C PHE A 397 -2.68 -23.97 27.28
N THR A 398 -2.04 -22.85 27.60
CA THR A 398 -1.47 -22.60 28.94
C THR A 398 -2.07 -21.41 29.68
N ALA A 399 -2.81 -20.53 29.01
CA ALA A 399 -3.53 -19.45 29.69
C ALA A 399 -4.71 -20.03 30.51
N VAL A 400 -4.92 -19.48 31.71
CA VAL A 400 -6.02 -19.84 32.62
C VAL A 400 -6.93 -18.63 32.81
N GLY A 401 -8.22 -18.84 32.59
CA GLY A 401 -9.23 -17.77 32.61
C GLY A 401 -9.00 -16.74 31.52
N ASP A 402 -9.24 -15.48 31.87
CA ASP A 402 -9.14 -14.31 30.98
C ASP A 402 -7.92 -13.44 31.30
N SER A 403 -6.84 -14.04 31.82
CA SER A 403 -5.55 -13.33 31.85
C SER A 403 -4.36 -14.24 31.58
N THR A 404 -3.67 -13.96 30.48
CA THR A 404 -2.35 -14.53 30.16
C THR A 404 -1.25 -14.07 31.12
N THR A 405 -1.41 -12.95 31.82
CA THR A 405 -0.38 -12.43 32.75
C THR A 405 -0.63 -12.74 34.22
N SER A 406 -1.70 -13.49 34.54
CA SER A 406 -1.97 -13.90 35.91
C SER A 406 -0.86 -14.82 36.44
N ARG A 407 -0.70 -14.88 37.76
CA ARG A 407 0.26 -15.79 38.41
C ARG A 407 0.00 -17.25 38.00
N GLU A 408 -1.27 -17.65 37.95
CA GLU A 408 -1.66 -19.00 37.58
C GLU A 408 -1.32 -19.33 36.12
N SER A 409 -1.62 -18.44 35.18
CA SER A 409 -1.26 -18.59 33.77
C SER A 409 0.26 -18.69 33.55
N LEU A 410 1.03 -17.83 34.22
CA LEU A 410 2.50 -17.83 34.11
C LEU A 410 3.12 -19.09 34.73
N GLU A 411 2.61 -19.56 35.87
CA GLU A 411 3.07 -20.82 36.48
C GLU A 411 2.68 -22.04 35.62
N ARG A 412 1.50 -22.04 35.00
CA ARG A 412 1.10 -23.09 34.05
C ARG A 412 2.00 -23.10 32.82
N LEU A 413 2.27 -21.93 32.22
CA LEU A 413 3.23 -21.80 31.11
C LEU A 413 4.60 -22.36 31.50
N LYS A 414 5.13 -21.95 32.66
CA LYS A 414 6.42 -22.41 33.18
C LYS A 414 6.44 -23.92 33.42
N LYS A 415 5.39 -24.50 34.00
CA LYS A 415 5.28 -25.94 34.24
C LYS A 415 5.27 -26.70 32.92
N THR A 416 4.41 -26.31 31.98
CA THR A 416 4.33 -26.95 30.65
C THR A 416 5.65 -26.84 29.90
N LEU A 417 6.34 -25.70 29.93
CA LEU A 417 7.65 -25.56 29.27
C LEU A 417 8.70 -26.51 29.85
N LYS A 418 8.65 -26.84 31.14
CA LYS A 418 9.58 -27.79 31.78
C LYS A 418 9.33 -29.25 31.40
N GLU A 419 8.18 -29.56 30.81
CA GLU A 419 7.85 -30.92 30.36
C GLU A 419 8.56 -31.27 29.04
N PHE A 420 9.10 -30.26 28.33
CA PHE A 420 9.83 -30.45 27.08
C PHE A 420 11.35 -30.42 27.29
N ASP A 421 12.03 -31.48 26.87
CA ASP A 421 13.49 -31.50 26.83
C ASP A 421 14.01 -30.89 25.53
N LEU A 422 14.35 -29.59 25.59
CA LEU A 422 14.91 -28.87 24.45
C LEU A 422 16.43 -29.08 24.35
N ARG A 423 16.98 -29.02 23.14
CA ARG A 423 18.42 -29.16 22.90
C ARG A 423 19.19 -28.02 23.56
N ASP A 424 20.41 -28.32 24.01
CA ASP A 424 21.29 -27.29 24.56
C ASP A 424 21.65 -26.22 23.52
N VAL A 425 22.05 -25.06 24.05
CA VAL A 425 22.32 -23.85 23.27
C VAL A 425 23.75 -23.40 23.52
N ASP A 426 24.61 -23.70 22.54
CA ASP A 426 25.97 -23.19 22.49
C ASP A 426 26.02 -21.71 22.04
N LYS A 427 27.23 -21.15 22.02
CA LYS A 427 27.47 -19.76 21.63
C LYS A 427 27.24 -19.51 20.14
N GLU A 428 27.47 -20.51 19.29
CA GLU A 428 27.31 -20.42 17.83
C GLU A 428 25.84 -20.31 17.46
N TYR A 429 24.98 -21.15 18.04
CA TYR A 429 23.53 -21.11 17.82
C TYR A 429 22.91 -19.80 18.33
N ARG A 430 23.38 -19.25 19.46
CA ARG A 430 22.93 -17.91 19.91
C ARG A 430 23.29 -16.82 18.91
N ARG A 431 24.52 -16.87 18.36
CA ARG A 431 24.97 -15.93 17.34
C ARG A 431 24.15 -16.07 16.07
N TYR A 432 23.87 -17.30 15.63
CA TYR A 432 22.98 -17.59 14.52
C TYR A 432 21.59 -16.98 14.75
N ARG A 433 20.93 -17.24 15.88
CA ARG A 433 19.60 -16.67 16.17
C ARG A 433 19.60 -15.14 16.16
N PHE A 434 20.65 -14.51 16.69
CA PHE A 434 20.81 -13.06 16.61
C PHE A 434 20.94 -12.56 15.16
N TYR A 435 21.76 -13.23 14.34
CA TYR A 435 21.94 -12.86 12.93
C TYR A 435 20.66 -13.11 12.14
N GLU A 436 19.96 -14.21 12.41
CA GLU A 436 18.71 -14.56 11.75
C GLU A 436 17.63 -13.51 12.04
N ASN A 437 17.54 -13.00 13.27
CA ASN A 437 16.63 -11.89 13.59
C ASN A 437 16.88 -10.65 12.71
N VAL A 438 18.14 -10.36 12.38
CA VAL A 438 18.48 -9.25 11.47
C VAL A 438 18.16 -9.63 10.03
N ARG A 439 18.58 -10.82 9.58
CA ARG A 439 18.36 -11.33 8.21
C ARG A 439 16.88 -11.32 7.82
N LYS A 440 16.01 -11.81 8.70
CA LYS A 440 14.56 -11.85 8.45
C LYS A 440 13.95 -10.46 8.25
N VAL A 441 14.51 -9.40 8.82
CA VAL A 441 14.05 -8.03 8.55
C VAL A 441 14.36 -7.62 7.12
N PHE A 442 15.54 -7.97 6.59
CA PHE A 442 15.85 -7.75 5.18
C PHE A 442 15.00 -8.62 4.26
N ASP A 443 14.71 -9.87 4.66
CA ASP A 443 13.79 -10.74 3.91
C ASP A 443 12.38 -10.13 3.81
N TYR A 444 11.91 -9.45 4.86
CA TYR A 444 10.63 -8.74 4.81
C TYR A 444 10.62 -7.65 3.74
N TYR A 445 11.69 -6.85 3.63
CA TYR A 445 11.77 -5.75 2.67
C TYR A 445 11.99 -6.26 1.25
N PHE A 446 12.91 -7.19 1.04
CA PHE A 446 13.42 -7.54 -0.28
C PHE A 446 13.04 -8.94 -0.79
N GLY A 447 12.43 -9.77 0.06
CA GLY A 447 12.08 -11.16 -0.26
C GLY A 447 13.06 -12.17 0.34
N VAL A 448 12.67 -13.45 0.33
CA VAL A 448 13.45 -14.57 0.90
C VAL A 448 14.86 -14.60 0.30
N GLY A 449 15.87 -14.66 1.18
CA GLY A 449 17.27 -14.77 0.79
C GLY A 449 18.02 -13.44 0.83
N ALA A 450 17.33 -12.31 0.82
CA ALA A 450 17.95 -10.99 0.93
C ALA A 450 18.74 -10.81 2.24
N GLY A 451 18.24 -11.37 3.34
CA GLY A 451 18.93 -11.41 4.62
C GLY A 451 20.29 -12.10 4.51
N LYS A 452 20.35 -13.28 3.89
CA LYS A 452 21.60 -14.00 3.64
C LYS A 452 22.51 -13.28 2.65
N ALA A 453 21.94 -12.61 1.65
CA ALA A 453 22.72 -11.78 0.72
C ALA A 453 23.42 -10.63 1.46
N ILE A 454 22.70 -9.89 2.31
CA ILE A 454 23.22 -8.75 3.09
C ILE A 454 24.17 -9.20 4.20
N LEU A 455 23.84 -10.28 4.92
CA LEU A 455 24.61 -10.81 6.03
C LEU A 455 24.84 -12.32 5.81
N PRO A 456 25.84 -12.71 5.00
CA PRO A 456 26.18 -14.12 4.79
C PRO A 456 26.73 -14.77 6.06
N ASP A 457 26.95 -16.08 6.07
CA ASP A 457 27.40 -16.81 7.26
C ASP A 457 28.82 -16.42 7.72
N ASN A 458 29.70 -16.06 6.78
CA ASN A 458 31.00 -15.45 7.07
C ASN A 458 30.93 -13.95 7.38
N GLY A 459 29.73 -13.37 7.41
CA GLY A 459 29.49 -11.96 7.68
C GLY A 459 29.68 -11.58 9.16
N GLN A 460 29.78 -10.29 9.41
CA GLN A 460 29.96 -9.74 10.75
C GLN A 460 28.97 -8.62 11.04
N VAL A 461 28.55 -8.54 12.30
CA VAL A 461 27.73 -7.45 12.82
C VAL A 461 28.56 -6.65 13.81
N VAL A 462 28.72 -5.35 13.56
CA VAL A 462 29.57 -4.45 14.35
C VAL A 462 28.77 -3.27 14.88
N GLY A 463 28.97 -2.91 16.15
CA GLY A 463 28.28 -1.82 16.83
C GLY A 463 27.23 -2.31 17.82
N SER A 464 26.72 -1.40 18.65
CA SER A 464 25.77 -1.71 19.74
C SER A 464 24.39 -1.11 19.56
N LYS A 465 24.29 0.11 19.01
CA LYS A 465 23.02 0.83 18.77
C LYS A 465 22.59 0.72 17.31
N MET A 466 23.43 1.20 16.41
CA MET A 466 23.25 1.03 14.97
C MET A 466 24.20 -0.08 14.51
N LEU A 467 23.62 -1.23 14.20
CA LEU A 467 24.37 -2.40 13.78
C LEU A 467 24.82 -2.20 12.33
N ARG A 468 26.12 -2.25 12.08
CA ARG A 468 26.70 -2.30 10.73
C ARG A 468 26.86 -3.76 10.33
N LEU A 469 26.39 -4.07 9.14
CA LEU A 469 26.47 -5.41 8.55
C LEU A 469 27.64 -5.40 7.56
N ILE A 470 28.58 -6.33 7.74
CA ILE A 470 29.83 -6.38 6.99
C ILE A 470 29.94 -7.75 6.31
N ALA A 471 30.21 -7.74 5.01
CA ALA A 471 30.57 -8.91 4.22
C ALA A 471 31.83 -8.58 3.41
N ASN A 472 32.82 -9.48 3.39
CA ASN A 472 34.08 -9.28 2.67
C ASN A 472 34.74 -7.92 2.98
N ASN A 473 34.86 -7.57 4.27
CA ASN A 473 35.41 -6.29 4.77
C ASN A 473 34.69 -5.02 4.28
N THR A 474 33.52 -5.14 3.64
CA THR A 474 32.75 -4.02 3.11
C THR A 474 31.36 -4.00 3.75
N GLN A 475 30.89 -2.81 4.11
CA GLN A 475 29.57 -2.66 4.71
C GLN A 475 28.48 -2.90 3.65
N THR A 476 27.55 -3.81 3.94
CA THR A 476 26.40 -4.12 3.09
C THR A 476 25.18 -3.28 3.47
N GLY A 477 24.97 -3.02 4.77
CA GLY A 477 23.83 -2.24 5.25
C GLY A 477 23.93 -1.89 6.74
N THR A 478 22.84 -1.34 7.27
CA THR A 478 22.67 -1.10 8.71
C THR A 478 21.32 -1.58 9.20
N PHE A 479 21.25 -1.94 10.47
CA PHE A 479 20.01 -2.27 11.17
C PHE A 479 19.95 -1.55 12.53
N GLN A 480 18.81 -0.95 12.84
CA GLN A 480 18.50 -0.38 14.15
C GLN A 480 17.00 -0.50 14.42
N GLU A 481 16.61 -1.39 15.34
CA GLU A 481 15.23 -1.47 15.83
C GLU A 481 14.18 -1.55 14.70
N GLY A 482 14.40 -2.43 13.71
CA GLY A 482 13.53 -2.60 12.54
C GLY A 482 13.75 -1.60 11.40
N THR A 483 14.52 -0.53 11.63
CA THR A 483 14.92 0.41 10.59
C THR A 483 16.17 -0.10 9.89
N ILE A 484 16.14 -0.15 8.56
CA ILE A 484 17.27 -0.62 7.75
C ILE A 484 17.82 0.45 6.81
N SER A 485 19.07 0.27 6.40
CA SER A 485 19.62 0.90 5.20
C SER A 485 20.43 -0.14 4.41
N VAL A 486 20.51 0.05 3.10
CA VAL A 486 21.30 -0.78 2.20
C VAL A 486 22.30 0.10 1.47
N THR A 487 23.53 -0.36 1.34
CA THR A 487 24.57 0.30 0.53
C THR A 487 24.53 -0.20 -0.91
N PRO A 488 25.16 0.50 -1.88
CA PRO A 488 25.30 -0.04 -3.24
C PRO A 488 25.91 -1.46 -3.28
N PHE A 489 26.93 -1.73 -2.45
CA PHE A 489 27.51 -3.07 -2.35
C PHE A 489 26.53 -4.11 -1.77
N GLY A 490 25.76 -3.76 -0.74
CA GLY A 490 24.74 -4.66 -0.20
C GLY A 490 23.61 -4.93 -1.19
N MET A 491 23.19 -3.90 -1.93
CA MET A 491 22.16 -4.02 -2.94
C MET A 491 22.65 -4.81 -4.16
N GLN A 492 23.94 -4.69 -4.54
CA GLN A 492 24.55 -5.56 -5.55
C GLN A 492 24.42 -7.03 -5.15
N ARG A 493 24.67 -7.37 -3.88
CA ARG A 493 24.56 -8.75 -3.40
C ARG A 493 23.11 -9.27 -3.47
N ILE A 494 22.14 -8.43 -3.16
CA ILE A 494 20.71 -8.76 -3.35
C ILE A 494 20.42 -8.96 -4.84
N TYR A 495 20.83 -8.02 -5.69
CA TYR A 495 20.62 -8.09 -7.13
C TYR A 495 21.21 -9.37 -7.74
N ASP A 496 22.46 -9.70 -7.42
CA ASP A 496 23.16 -10.89 -7.92
C ASP A 496 22.47 -12.18 -7.47
N SER A 497 21.96 -12.23 -6.22
CA SER A 497 21.40 -13.47 -5.66
C SER A 497 19.96 -13.75 -6.09
N MET A 498 19.15 -12.71 -6.28
CA MET A 498 17.69 -12.86 -6.41
C MET A 498 17.03 -11.93 -7.43
N ARG A 499 17.80 -11.05 -8.09
CA ARG A 499 17.29 -10.08 -9.10
C ARG A 499 16.04 -9.33 -8.61
N ALA A 500 16.11 -8.83 -7.37
CA ALA A 500 15.00 -8.16 -6.71
C ALA A 500 15.28 -6.68 -6.42
N TYR A 501 14.23 -5.85 -6.47
CA TYR A 501 14.21 -4.43 -6.11
C TYR A 501 15.22 -3.57 -6.90
N TRP A 502 15.26 -3.77 -8.22
CA TRP A 502 16.15 -3.06 -9.13
C TRP A 502 15.39 -2.15 -10.10
N VAL A 503 16.09 -1.11 -10.57
CA VAL A 503 15.65 -0.16 -11.59
C VAL A 503 16.79 -0.02 -12.59
N GLU A 504 16.55 -0.38 -13.85
CA GLU A 504 17.56 -0.39 -14.91
C GLU A 504 17.60 0.93 -15.67
N VAL A 505 18.82 1.45 -15.87
CA VAL A 505 19.11 2.70 -16.58
C VAL A 505 20.33 2.52 -17.49
N ASP A 506 20.46 3.35 -18.52
CA ASP A 506 21.57 3.33 -19.49
C ASP A 506 22.54 4.52 -19.37
N PHE A 507 22.33 5.40 -18.38
CA PHE A 507 23.09 6.64 -18.20
C PHE A 507 23.83 6.72 -16.85
N ASP A 508 24.77 7.66 -16.76
CA ASP A 508 25.50 7.96 -15.51
C ASP A 508 24.62 8.71 -14.50
N VAL A 509 24.35 8.09 -13.35
CA VAL A 509 23.50 8.67 -12.31
C VAL A 509 24.20 9.83 -11.58
N ARG A 510 23.80 11.07 -11.90
CA ARG A 510 24.31 12.29 -11.25
C ARG A 510 23.39 12.89 -10.19
N GLY A 511 22.08 12.62 -10.27
CA GLY A 511 21.05 13.12 -9.36
C GLY A 511 19.95 12.07 -9.15
N ASP A 512 18.71 12.52 -8.96
CA ASP A 512 17.53 11.64 -8.93
C ASP A 512 17.27 11.01 -10.30
N VAL A 513 16.65 9.83 -10.31
CA VAL A 513 16.29 9.12 -11.56
C VAL A 513 14.87 9.51 -11.94
N PHE A 514 14.73 10.04 -13.16
CA PHE A 514 13.44 10.38 -13.76
C PHE A 514 12.88 9.18 -14.53
N ALA A 515 11.56 9.05 -14.56
CA ALA A 515 10.87 7.95 -15.23
C ALA A 515 11.25 7.82 -16.72
N ALA A 516 11.47 8.95 -17.40
CA ALA A 516 11.92 9.00 -18.80
C ALA A 516 13.24 8.26 -19.08
N GLY A 517 14.08 8.03 -18.06
CA GLY A 517 15.34 7.29 -18.17
C GLY A 517 15.29 5.87 -17.61
N VAL A 518 14.12 5.39 -17.19
CA VAL A 518 13.96 4.02 -16.67
C VAL A 518 13.66 3.11 -17.86
N ASN A 519 14.56 2.16 -18.13
CA ASN A 519 14.37 1.18 -19.20
C ASN A 519 13.46 0.04 -18.75
N ASN A 520 13.68 -0.43 -17.53
CA ASN A 520 12.93 -1.52 -16.92
C ASN A 520 13.03 -1.47 -15.39
N ALA A 521 12.14 -2.14 -14.67
CA ALA A 521 12.15 -2.18 -13.22
C ALA A 521 11.44 -3.43 -12.66
N ASP A 522 11.80 -3.83 -11.45
CA ASP A 522 11.11 -4.90 -10.73
C ASP A 522 9.66 -4.50 -10.39
N GLU A 523 8.68 -5.24 -10.92
CA GLU A 523 7.24 -5.05 -10.69
C GLU A 523 6.84 -5.10 -9.21
N LYS A 524 7.65 -5.71 -8.34
CA LYS A 524 7.43 -5.77 -6.88
C LYS A 524 7.69 -4.46 -6.16
N ILE A 525 8.33 -3.49 -6.83
CA ILE A 525 8.62 -2.18 -6.24
C ILE A 525 7.32 -1.45 -5.93
N ARG A 526 7.22 -0.93 -4.70
CA ARG A 526 6.17 -0.01 -4.25
C ARG A 526 6.76 1.35 -3.91
N PRO A 527 5.97 2.43 -3.91
CA PRO A 527 6.44 3.72 -3.42
C PRO A 527 7.03 3.60 -2.01
N ASN A 528 8.12 4.33 -1.76
CA ASN A 528 8.98 4.30 -0.57
C ASN A 528 9.86 3.06 -0.37
N ASP A 529 9.79 2.02 -1.21
CA ASP A 529 10.74 0.91 -1.13
C ASP A 529 12.17 1.37 -1.40
N PHE A 530 13.13 0.68 -0.79
CA PHE A 530 14.54 0.82 -1.15
C PHE A 530 14.79 0.08 -2.46
N VAL A 531 15.52 0.71 -3.38
CA VAL A 531 15.81 0.14 -4.70
C VAL A 531 17.27 0.33 -5.09
N GLY A 532 17.81 -0.63 -5.84
CA GLY A 532 19.09 -0.54 -6.53
C GLY A 532 18.91 0.00 -7.93
N ILE A 533 19.70 1.01 -8.30
CA ILE A 533 19.77 1.50 -9.68
C ILE A 533 20.88 0.75 -10.36
N VAL A 534 20.54 0.03 -11.42
CA VAL A 534 21.41 -0.91 -12.13
C VAL A 534 21.73 -0.36 -13.51
N ARG A 535 23.01 -0.48 -13.88
CA ARG A 535 23.51 -0.24 -15.22
C ARG A 535 24.57 -1.29 -15.53
N ASP A 536 24.48 -1.95 -16.69
CA ASP A 536 25.41 -3.01 -17.11
C ASP A 536 25.59 -4.09 -16.02
N ASP A 537 24.48 -4.60 -15.48
CA ASP A 537 24.42 -5.57 -14.36
C ASP A 537 25.07 -5.09 -13.03
N LYS A 538 25.45 -3.82 -12.92
CA LYS A 538 26.06 -3.24 -11.72
C LYS A 538 25.14 -2.24 -11.04
N VAL A 539 24.99 -2.37 -9.73
CA VAL A 539 24.30 -1.40 -8.89
C VAL A 539 25.19 -0.16 -8.72
N VAL A 540 24.85 0.88 -9.49
CA VAL A 540 25.57 2.17 -9.49
C VAL A 540 25.07 3.11 -8.41
N ALA A 541 23.85 2.91 -7.89
CA ALA A 541 23.30 3.70 -6.79
C ALA A 541 22.18 2.95 -6.05
N VAL A 542 21.83 3.47 -4.87
CA VAL A 542 20.64 3.07 -4.11
C VAL A 542 19.79 4.29 -3.79
N GLY A 543 18.48 4.10 -3.80
CA GLY A 543 17.51 5.17 -3.58
C GLY A 543 16.22 4.69 -2.93
N LYS A 544 15.24 5.59 -2.86
CA LYS A 544 13.85 5.26 -2.52
C LYS A 544 12.95 5.49 -3.74
N ALA A 545 12.11 4.52 -4.05
CA ALA A 545 11.12 4.63 -5.12
C ALA A 545 10.07 5.70 -4.79
N VAL A 546 9.68 6.48 -5.80
CA VAL A 546 8.55 7.42 -5.76
C VAL A 546 7.33 6.80 -6.43
N LEU A 547 7.56 6.01 -7.49
CA LEU A 547 6.55 5.31 -8.29
C LEU A 547 6.63 3.79 -8.02
N SER A 548 5.59 3.07 -8.41
CA SER A 548 5.66 1.60 -8.48
C SER A 548 6.54 1.11 -9.64
N GLY A 549 6.93 -0.17 -9.63
CA GLY A 549 7.75 -0.78 -10.70
C GLY A 549 7.15 -0.65 -12.09
N GLU A 550 5.88 -1.02 -12.25
CA GLU A 550 5.18 -0.87 -13.54
C GLU A 550 5.02 0.61 -13.95
N GLU A 551 4.71 1.47 -12.97
CA GLU A 551 4.47 2.89 -13.23
C GLU A 551 5.74 3.61 -13.69
N MET A 552 6.90 3.28 -13.13
CA MET A 552 8.15 3.93 -13.53
C MET A 552 8.57 3.61 -14.97
N VAL A 553 8.20 2.44 -15.49
CA VAL A 553 8.45 2.06 -16.89
C VAL A 553 7.45 2.74 -17.83
N ARG A 554 6.19 2.90 -17.42
CA ARG A 554 5.14 3.52 -18.25
C ARG A 554 5.16 5.05 -18.21
N ALA A 555 5.65 5.65 -17.14
CA ALA A 555 5.64 7.09 -16.98
C ALA A 555 6.71 7.77 -17.86
N LYS A 556 6.29 8.77 -18.63
CA LYS A 556 7.12 9.60 -19.51
C LYS A 556 7.80 10.76 -18.78
N LYS A 557 7.32 11.16 -17.59
CA LYS A 557 7.85 12.30 -16.82
C LYS A 557 7.68 12.13 -15.31
N GLY A 558 8.48 12.88 -14.53
CA GLY A 558 8.50 12.85 -13.07
C GLY A 558 9.65 11.99 -12.49
N ILE A 559 9.89 12.15 -11.19
CA ILE A 559 10.94 11.41 -10.47
C ILE A 559 10.44 9.98 -10.22
N ALA A 560 11.20 8.98 -10.67
CA ALA A 560 10.96 7.57 -10.38
C ALA A 560 11.66 7.12 -9.08
N VAL A 561 12.91 7.55 -8.87
CA VAL A 561 13.70 7.19 -7.70
C VAL A 561 14.44 8.40 -7.14
N LYS A 562 14.27 8.65 -5.84
CA LYS A 562 15.09 9.61 -5.08
C LYS A 562 16.39 8.97 -4.64
N VAL A 563 17.51 9.37 -5.23
CA VAL A 563 18.82 8.76 -4.99
C VAL A 563 19.32 9.12 -3.59
N LYS A 564 19.84 8.13 -2.86
CA LYS A 564 20.36 8.31 -1.49
C LYS A 564 21.87 8.15 -1.42
N LYS A 565 22.43 7.19 -2.15
CA LYS A 565 23.87 6.92 -2.14
C LYS A 565 24.29 6.31 -3.46
N ARG A 566 25.38 6.83 -4.03
CA ARG A 566 26.01 6.29 -5.24
C ARG A 566 27.14 5.32 -4.86
N ALA A 567 27.41 4.36 -5.73
CA ALA A 567 28.63 3.58 -5.69
C ALA A 567 29.83 4.52 -5.82
N LYS A 568 30.96 4.13 -5.22
CA LYS A 568 32.21 4.88 -5.32
C LYS A 568 32.97 4.47 -6.56
#